data_AF-A0AAV5U2G5-F1
#
_entry.id   AF-A0AAV5U2G5-F1
#
_cell.length_a   1.000
_cell.length_b   1.000
_cell.length_c   1.000
_cell.angle_alpha   90.00
_cell.angle_beta   90.00
_cell.angle_gamma   90.00
#
_symmetry.space_group_name_H-M   'P 1'
#
loop_
_entity.id
_entity.type
_entity.pdbx_description
1 polymer ?
#
loop_
_entity_poly.entity_id
_entity_poly.type
_entity_poly.pdbx_seq_one_letter_code
_entity_poly.pdbx_strand_id
1 'polypeptide(L)'
;DSGMMKLCRVGVTSLSAVTRRRLAAPAAKVVATKEDKSFIETDASKIATHVCINFYTQGEEPGPMIKVDDEYPSWLFDMDVNRTPILEDIDDESWKYWRSLRKRQIEQNRRIEKLKTRFLHLQNSPSMKK
;
A
#
# COMPACT_ATOMS: atom_id res chain seq x y z
N ASP A 1 -14.40 -50.79 29.72
CA ASP A 1 -14.20 -49.45 29.14
C ASP A 1 -15.51 -48.82 28.73
N SER A 2 -15.52 -47.49 28.62
CA SER A 2 -16.64 -46.58 28.31
C SER A 2 -17.27 -45.87 29.53
N GLY A 3 -16.50 -44.96 30.13
CA GLY A 3 -17.00 -43.92 31.02
C GLY A 3 -17.69 -42.81 30.23
N MET A 4 -18.97 -42.58 30.53
CA MET A 4 -19.78 -41.51 29.95
C MET A 4 -19.68 -40.26 30.84
N MET A 5 -18.86 -39.30 30.43
CA MET A 5 -18.70 -38.01 31.12
C MET A 5 -19.91 -37.11 30.86
N LYS A 6 -20.60 -36.70 31.93
CA LYS A 6 -21.70 -35.72 31.87
C LYS A 6 -21.13 -34.30 31.93
N LEU A 7 -21.41 -33.49 30.92
CA LEU A 7 -21.13 -32.04 30.93
C LEU A 7 -22.18 -31.30 31.77
N CYS A 8 -21.74 -30.60 32.82
CA CYS A 8 -22.54 -29.60 33.53
C CYS A 8 -22.47 -28.25 32.80
N ARG A 9 -23.62 -27.67 32.43
CA ARG A 9 -23.72 -26.29 31.94
C ARG A 9 -23.76 -25.33 33.15
N VAL A 10 -22.84 -24.38 33.22
CA VAL A 10 -22.90 -23.28 34.20
C VAL A 10 -23.61 -22.09 33.56
N GLY A 11 -24.72 -21.66 34.16
CA GLY A 11 -25.48 -20.48 33.74
C GLY A 11 -24.78 -19.18 34.13
N VAL A 12 -24.78 -18.20 33.22
CA VAL A 12 -24.24 -16.87 33.44
C VAL A 12 -25.38 -15.96 33.92
N THR A 13 -25.29 -15.44 35.14
CA THR A 13 -26.16 -14.37 35.63
C THR A 13 -25.59 -13.01 35.24
N SER A 14 -26.42 -12.16 34.62
CA SER A 14 -26.07 -10.81 34.19
C SER A 14 -26.08 -9.84 35.39
N LEU A 15 -24.93 -9.22 35.69
CA LEU A 15 -24.85 -8.08 36.60
C LEU A 15 -24.80 -6.78 35.77
N SER A 16 -25.75 -5.88 36.03
CA SER A 16 -25.89 -4.58 35.41
C SER A 16 -24.80 -3.61 35.90
N ALA A 17 -24.01 -3.06 34.98
CA ALA A 17 -22.96 -2.10 35.28
C ALA A 17 -23.49 -0.65 35.21
N VAL A 18 -23.51 0.06 36.35
CA VAL A 18 -23.77 1.50 36.40
C VAL A 18 -22.52 2.26 35.92
N THR A 19 -22.59 2.86 34.73
CA THR A 19 -21.51 3.66 34.15
C THR A 19 -21.42 5.03 34.81
N ARG A 20 -20.41 5.26 35.67
CA ARG A 20 -20.02 6.62 36.08
C ARG A 20 -19.39 7.34 34.89
N ARG A 21 -20.02 8.41 34.39
CA ARG A 21 -19.43 9.28 33.36
C ARG A 21 -18.29 10.08 33.98
N ARG A 22 -17.04 9.79 33.57
CA ARG A 22 -15.90 10.69 33.80
C ARG A 22 -15.91 11.73 32.68
N LEU A 23 -16.01 13.01 33.02
CA LEU A 23 -15.80 14.09 32.06
C LEU A 23 -14.30 14.24 31.85
N ALA A 24 -13.84 14.05 30.61
CA ALA A 24 -12.44 14.18 30.23
C ALA A 24 -12.09 15.68 30.04
N ALA A 25 -11.03 16.13 30.70
CA ALA A 25 -10.41 17.41 30.37
C ALA A 25 -9.77 17.33 28.96
N PRO A 26 -9.78 18.41 28.15
CA PRO A 26 -9.15 18.38 26.85
C PRO A 26 -7.63 18.23 27.02
N ALA A 27 -7.09 17.08 26.64
CA ALA A 27 -5.66 16.84 26.62
C ALA A 27 -5.00 17.82 25.65
N ALA A 28 -3.98 18.55 26.13
CA ALA A 28 -3.11 19.33 25.29
C ALA A 28 -2.53 18.40 24.21
N LYS A 29 -2.84 18.67 22.93
CA LYS A 29 -2.23 17.96 21.82
C LYS A 29 -0.75 18.31 21.81
N VAL A 30 0.08 17.40 22.33
CA VAL A 30 1.51 17.36 22.01
C VAL A 30 1.56 17.13 20.50
N VAL A 31 1.82 18.20 19.74
CA VAL A 31 2.13 18.09 18.33
C VAL A 31 3.50 17.45 18.26
N ALA A 32 3.53 16.13 18.05
CA ALA A 32 4.75 15.45 17.67
C ALA A 32 5.22 16.08 16.35
N THR A 33 6.26 16.91 16.42
CA THR A 33 6.99 17.37 15.26
C THR A 33 7.55 16.12 14.59
N LYS A 34 6.97 15.74 13.45
CA LYS A 34 7.55 14.70 12.61
C LYS A 34 8.86 15.28 12.11
N GLU A 35 9.98 14.72 12.52
CA GLU A 35 11.25 15.01 11.89
C GLU A 35 11.12 14.64 10.41
N ASP A 36 11.41 15.59 9.53
CA ASP A 36 11.34 15.39 8.09
C ASP A 36 12.49 14.46 7.68
N LYS A 37 12.18 13.17 7.49
CA LYS A 37 13.12 12.10 7.14
C LYS A 37 13.57 12.13 5.67
N SER A 38 13.40 13.25 4.98
CA SER A 38 13.72 13.41 3.55
C SER A 38 15.03 14.16 3.35
N PHE A 39 16.08 13.76 4.07
CA PHE A 39 17.42 14.21 3.75
C PHE A 39 17.87 13.49 2.48
N ILE A 40 18.24 14.26 1.45
CA ILE A 40 18.74 13.76 0.17
C ILE A 40 20.18 14.26 0.06
N GLU A 41 21.12 13.35 -0.10
CA GLU A 41 22.51 13.67 -0.35
C GLU A 41 22.64 14.42 -1.69
N THR A 42 23.38 15.53 -1.70
CA THR A 42 23.56 16.39 -2.88
C THR A 42 24.95 16.33 -3.49
N ASP A 43 25.92 15.73 -2.79
CA ASP A 43 27.29 15.59 -3.25
C ASP A 43 27.41 14.54 -4.36
N ALA A 44 27.67 14.98 -5.59
CA ALA A 44 27.76 14.11 -6.77
C ALA A 44 28.78 12.96 -6.60
N SER A 45 29.96 13.26 -6.02
CA SER A 45 31.00 12.25 -5.79
C SER A 45 30.54 11.13 -4.84
N LYS A 46 29.72 11.46 -3.84
CA LYS A 46 29.18 10.48 -2.89
C LYS A 46 28.11 9.62 -3.55
N ILE A 47 27.20 10.24 -4.32
CA ILE A 47 26.11 9.53 -5.03
C ILE A 47 26.67 8.57 -6.09
N ALA A 48 27.76 8.93 -6.76
CA ALA A 48 28.38 8.09 -7.77
C ALA A 48 29.14 6.88 -7.19
N THR A 49 29.57 6.94 -5.94
CA THR A 49 30.42 5.92 -5.31
C THR A 49 29.68 5.04 -4.30
N HIS A 50 28.63 5.56 -3.66
CA HIS A 50 27.93 4.92 -2.56
C HIS A 50 26.42 4.89 -2.76
N VAL A 51 25.78 3.89 -2.16
CA VAL A 51 24.33 3.74 -2.15
C VAL A 51 23.74 4.44 -0.92
N CYS A 52 23.23 5.65 -1.09
CA CYS A 52 22.67 6.50 -0.02
C CYS A 52 21.25 6.06 0.43
N ILE A 53 21.08 4.81 0.89
CA ILE A 53 19.78 4.24 1.33
C ILE A 53 19.66 4.15 2.87
N ASN A 54 20.75 4.36 3.62
CA ASN A 54 20.75 4.18 5.07
C ASN A 54 19.76 5.14 5.75
N PHE A 55 18.82 4.57 6.53
CA PHE A 55 17.82 5.33 7.30
C PHE A 55 18.10 5.32 8.81
N TYR A 56 19.12 4.59 9.27
CA TYR A 56 19.50 4.52 10.67
C TYR A 56 20.34 5.74 11.05
N THR A 57 20.02 6.35 12.19
CA THR A 57 20.75 7.53 12.71
C THR A 57 22.06 7.18 13.43
N GLN A 58 22.31 5.90 13.69
CA GLN A 58 23.43 5.41 14.51
C GLN A 58 24.62 4.90 13.66
N GLY A 59 24.68 5.23 12.37
CA GLY A 59 25.79 4.87 11.49
C GLY A 59 26.57 6.11 11.05
N GLU A 60 27.89 6.10 11.26
CA GLU A 60 28.81 6.92 10.48
C GLU A 60 28.84 6.37 9.05
N GLU A 61 28.86 7.28 8.08
CA GLU A 61 29.12 7.05 6.65
C GLU A 61 27.97 6.71 5.69
N PRO A 62 28.11 7.19 4.43
CA PRO A 62 27.21 6.84 3.33
C PRO A 62 27.10 5.32 3.22
N GLY A 63 25.95 4.83 2.74
CA GLY A 63 25.68 3.40 2.67
C GLY A 63 26.66 2.61 1.78
N PRO A 64 26.41 1.32 1.54
CA PRO A 64 27.36 0.43 0.89
C PRO A 64 27.96 1.01 -0.41
N MET A 65 29.29 0.89 -0.58
CA MET A 65 29.97 1.26 -1.82
C MET A 65 29.45 0.45 -3.01
N ILE A 66 29.34 1.11 -4.16
CA ILE A 66 29.01 0.45 -5.43
C ILE A 66 30.24 -0.37 -5.85
N LYS A 67 30.01 -1.65 -6.09
CA LYS A 67 31.04 -2.61 -6.51
C LYS A 67 31.19 -2.61 -8.03
N VAL A 68 32.17 -3.36 -8.53
CA VAL A 68 32.35 -3.61 -9.97
C VAL A 68 31.19 -4.48 -10.48
N ASP A 69 30.78 -4.29 -11.75
CA ASP A 69 29.64 -4.98 -12.37
C ASP A 69 29.72 -6.52 -12.26
N ASP A 70 30.92 -7.08 -12.32
CA ASP A 70 31.17 -8.53 -12.21
C ASP A 70 30.80 -9.15 -10.85
N GLU A 71 30.73 -8.33 -9.79
CA GLU A 71 30.31 -8.81 -8.47
C GLU A 71 28.79 -8.98 -8.36
N TYR A 72 28.03 -8.41 -9.29
CA TYR A 72 26.59 -8.51 -9.32
C TYR A 72 26.13 -9.69 -10.18
N PRO A 73 25.01 -10.34 -9.82
CA PRO A 73 24.45 -11.40 -10.65
C PRO A 73 24.11 -10.90 -12.06
N SER A 74 24.37 -11.72 -13.08
CA SER A 74 24.14 -11.35 -14.49
C SER A 74 22.69 -10.93 -14.78
N TRP A 75 21.71 -11.57 -14.12
CA TRP A 75 20.29 -11.27 -14.30
C TRP A 75 19.92 -9.83 -13.95
N LEU A 76 20.75 -9.12 -13.16
CA LEU A 76 20.53 -7.71 -12.82
C LEU A 76 20.53 -6.83 -14.08
N PHE A 77 21.44 -7.13 -15.02
CA PHE A 77 21.62 -6.38 -16.25
C PHE A 77 20.70 -6.86 -17.37
N ASP A 78 20.14 -8.06 -17.24
CA ASP A 78 19.15 -8.62 -18.18
C ASP A 78 17.72 -8.09 -17.94
N MET A 79 17.49 -7.29 -16.88
CA MET A 79 16.16 -6.78 -16.55
C MET A 79 15.68 -5.66 -17.50
N ASP A 80 14.41 -5.72 -17.89
CA ASP A 80 13.74 -4.68 -18.68
C ASP A 80 13.61 -3.36 -17.89
N VAL A 81 14.53 -2.42 -18.09
CA VAL A 81 14.44 -1.04 -17.55
C VAL A 81 13.59 -0.10 -18.40
N ASN A 82 13.14 -0.56 -19.56
CA ASN A 82 12.34 0.22 -20.49
C ASN A 82 10.90 0.41 -19.99
N ARG A 83 10.18 1.36 -20.61
CA ARG A 83 8.75 1.55 -20.34
C ARG A 83 8.01 0.23 -20.54
N THR A 84 7.13 -0.10 -19.59
CA THR A 84 6.27 -1.29 -19.71
C THR A 84 5.48 -1.23 -21.02
N PRO A 85 5.51 -2.30 -21.84
CA PRO A 85 4.81 -2.34 -23.12
C PRO A 85 3.31 -2.13 -22.95
N ILE A 86 2.67 -1.57 -23.98
CA ILE A 86 1.21 -1.49 -24.02
C ILE A 86 0.62 -2.89 -24.24
N LEU A 87 -0.65 -3.08 -23.89
CA LEU A 87 -1.31 -4.39 -23.98
C LEU A 87 -1.20 -5.03 -25.37
N GLU A 88 -1.27 -4.21 -26.43
CA GLU A 88 -1.24 -4.64 -27.83
C GLU A 88 0.13 -5.16 -28.28
N ASP A 89 1.21 -4.76 -27.59
CA ASP A 89 2.58 -5.19 -27.91
C ASP A 89 3.00 -6.45 -27.13
N ILE A 90 2.19 -6.89 -26.16
CA ILE A 90 2.50 -8.05 -25.32
C ILE A 90 1.94 -9.30 -25.98
N ASP A 91 2.77 -10.35 -26.06
CA ASP A 91 2.36 -11.67 -26.52
C ASP A 91 1.20 -12.25 -25.68
N ASP A 92 0.12 -12.66 -26.35
CA ASP A 92 -1.16 -13.10 -25.76
C ASP A 92 -1.00 -14.39 -24.92
N GLU A 93 0.03 -15.19 -25.20
CA GLU A 93 0.32 -16.44 -24.48
C GLU A 93 1.04 -16.20 -23.14
N SER A 94 1.56 -14.99 -22.93
CA SER A 94 2.30 -14.64 -21.71
C SER A 94 1.37 -14.30 -20.54
N TRP A 95 1.73 -14.72 -19.32
CA TRP A 95 1.02 -14.29 -18.11
C TRP A 95 1.03 -12.76 -17.91
N LYS A 96 2.05 -12.07 -18.47
CA LYS A 96 2.16 -10.60 -18.46
C LYS A 96 0.98 -9.95 -19.19
N TYR A 97 0.52 -10.54 -20.29
CA TYR A 97 -0.63 -10.05 -21.06
C TYR A 97 -1.90 -10.05 -20.21
N TRP A 98 -2.23 -11.20 -19.63
CA TRP A 98 -3.44 -11.37 -18.83
C TRP A 98 -3.47 -10.45 -17.60
N ARG A 99 -2.31 -10.19 -16.99
CA ARG A 99 -2.18 -9.22 -15.89
C ARG A 99 -2.48 -7.80 -16.38
N SER A 100 -1.95 -7.40 -17.52
CA SER A 100 -2.20 -6.09 -18.15
C SER A 100 -3.67 -5.93 -18.57
N LEU A 101 -4.27 -6.96 -19.14
CA LEU A 101 -5.69 -6.97 -19.52
C LEU A 101 -6.59 -6.75 -18.30
N ARG A 102 -6.34 -7.50 -17.21
CA ARG A 102 -7.09 -7.36 -15.96
C ARG A 102 -6.94 -5.95 -15.36
N LYS A 103 -5.73 -5.38 -15.39
CA LYS A 103 -5.50 -3.99 -14.95
C LYS A 103 -6.35 -3.00 -15.74
N ARG A 104 -6.38 -3.14 -17.08
CA ARG A 104 -7.19 -2.30 -17.98
C ARG A 104 -8.70 -2.42 -17.67
N GLN A 105 -9.20 -3.62 -17.44
CA GLN A 105 -10.61 -3.85 -17.07
C GLN A 105 -10.97 -3.16 -15.75
N ILE A 106 -10.11 -3.27 -14.72
CA ILE A 106 -10.33 -2.60 -13.43
C ILE A 106 -10.36 -1.08 -13.59
N GLU A 107 -9.43 -0.51 -14.37
CA GLU A 107 -9.38 0.93 -14.64
C GLU A 107 -10.63 1.41 -15.38
N GLN A 108 -11.09 0.65 -16.38
CA GLN A 108 -12.33 0.93 -17.11
C GLN A 108 -13.55 0.90 -16.17
N ASN A 109 -13.65 -0.11 -15.31
CA ASN A 109 -14.75 -0.22 -14.35
C ASN A 109 -14.77 0.95 -13.37
N ARG A 110 -13.61 1.33 -12.81
CA ARG A 110 -13.47 2.52 -11.95
C ARG A 110 -13.88 3.81 -12.67
N ARG A 111 -13.52 3.95 -13.95
CA ARG A 111 -13.94 5.08 -14.78
C ARG A 111 -15.45 5.11 -14.95
N ILE A 112 -16.07 3.97 -15.26
CA ILE A 112 -17.52 3.84 -15.44
C ILE A 112 -18.25 4.16 -14.13
N GLU A 113 -17.81 3.63 -12.99
CA GLU A 113 -18.40 3.91 -11.67
C GLU A 113 -18.35 5.40 -11.31
N LYS A 114 -17.22 6.05 -11.60
CA LYS A 114 -17.06 7.50 -11.42
C LYS A 114 -18.01 8.30 -12.31
N LEU A 115 -18.27 7.86 -13.55
CA LEU A 115 -19.21 8.53 -14.45
C LEU A 115 -20.67 8.31 -14.04
N LYS A 116 -21.02 7.10 -13.59
CA LYS A 116 -22.36 6.78 -13.06
C LYS A 116 -22.77 7.71 -11.92
N THR A 117 -21.84 7.96 -11.00
CA THR A 117 -22.09 8.81 -9.82
C THR A 117 -22.02 10.30 -10.13
N ARG A 118 -21.15 10.74 -11.05
CA ARG A 118 -20.97 12.17 -11.38
C ARG A 118 -22.19 12.80 -12.04
N PHE A 119 -22.91 12.06 -12.85
CA PHE A 119 -24.05 12.61 -13.61
C PHE A 119 -25.40 12.17 -13.08
N LEU A 120 -25.50 11.70 -11.82
CA LEU A 120 -26.74 11.19 -11.24
C LEU A 120 -27.91 12.17 -11.37
N HIS A 121 -27.64 13.47 -11.18
CA HIS A 121 -28.61 14.55 -11.32
C HIS A 121 -29.07 14.78 -12.77
N LEU A 122 -28.22 14.47 -13.75
CA LEU A 122 -28.51 14.61 -15.18
C LEU A 122 -29.27 13.38 -15.73
N GLN A 123 -28.97 12.18 -15.22
CA GLN A 123 -29.62 10.92 -15.63
C GLN A 123 -31.12 10.87 -15.28
N ASN A 124 -31.55 11.59 -14.23
CA ASN A 124 -32.95 11.66 -13.80
C ASN A 124 -33.69 12.92 -14.26
N SER A 125 -33.05 13.80 -15.04
CA SER A 125 -33.65 15.05 -15.51
C SER A 125 -34.80 14.78 -16.49
N PRO A 126 -35.95 15.48 -16.36
CA PRO A 126 -37.05 15.41 -17.32
C PRO A 126 -36.64 15.72 -18.77
N SER A 127 -35.55 16.47 -18.96
CA SER A 127 -35.02 16.83 -20.29
C SER A 127 -34.32 15.66 -21.03
N MET A 128 -33.88 14.63 -20.32
CA MET A 128 -33.17 13.46 -20.89
C MET A 128 -34.11 12.28 -21.16
N LYS A 129 -35.31 12.29 -20.57
CA LYS A 129 -36.36 11.27 -20.76
C LYS A 129 -37.22 11.71 -21.94
N LYS A 130 -36.90 11.22 -23.15
CA LYS A 130 -37.75 11.36 -24.35
C LYS A 130 -38.56 10.11 -24.57
#